data_AF-A0A6I0K6H2-F1
#
_entry.id   AF-A0A6I0K6H2-F1
#
_cell.length_a   1.000
_cell.length_b   1.000
_cell.length_c   1.000
_cell.angle_alpha   90.00
_cell.angle_beta   90.00
_cell.angle_gamma   90.00
#
_symmetry.space_group_name_H-M   'P 1'
#
loop_
_entity.id
_entity.type
_entity.pdbx_description
1 polymer ?
#
loop_
_entity_poly.entity_id
_entity_poly.type
_entity_poly.pdbx_seq_one_letter_code
_entity_poly.pdbx_strand_id
1 'polypeptide(L)'
;ALAVGAGLASCTAQSPKANLKTEVDSLSYAIGMARTEGLTQYLMQQGVDTTQMAEFIKGFNEGAAKTSEKDLAYMTGMQIGQMVGKQWVEGFNQQIFGSDSTQTISRENMLAGFIAGITCKTGVMTKEAATTYMREGMESIKEKALAVKYADNKAEGEKFLADNKGKEGVVTTPSGLQYKIITKGTGEIPADTSKVKVNYKGTLIDGTEFDSSYKRNEPATFRANQVIKGWTEALTMMPVGSKWELYIPQDLAYGGKETGGQIKPFSTLIFEVELVGIEK
;
A
#
# COMPACT_ATOMS: atom_id res chain seq x y z
N ALA A 1 -22.24 28.17 48.13
CA ALA A 1 -23.41 27.59 47.43
C ALA A 1 -23.37 28.04 45.97
N LEU A 2 -23.00 27.15 45.06
CA LEU A 2 -22.97 27.44 43.62
C LEU A 2 -24.33 27.08 43.02
N ALA A 3 -24.94 28.03 42.31
CA ALA A 3 -26.24 27.88 41.66
C ALA A 3 -26.17 26.86 40.52
N VAL A 4 -27.10 25.90 40.53
CA VAL A 4 -27.22 24.82 39.55
C VAL A 4 -27.88 25.37 38.29
N GLY A 5 -27.07 25.63 37.25
CA GLY A 5 -27.55 25.82 35.89
C GLY A 5 -27.87 24.48 35.27
N ALA A 6 -29.16 24.21 35.03
CA ALA A 6 -29.64 23.01 34.36
C ALA A 6 -29.34 23.10 32.84
N GLY A 7 -28.71 22.06 32.29
CA GLY A 7 -28.53 21.94 30.85
C GLY A 7 -27.69 20.73 30.46
N LEU A 8 -28.33 19.58 30.30
CA LEU A 8 -28.32 18.70 29.11
C LEU A 8 -28.81 17.31 29.50
N ALA A 9 -29.92 16.93 28.89
CA ALA A 9 -30.55 15.63 29.01
C ALA A 9 -29.78 14.59 28.18
N SER A 10 -29.17 13.61 28.84
CA SER A 10 -29.37 12.15 28.61
C SER A 10 -28.38 11.32 29.45
N CYS A 11 -28.29 11.57 30.75
CA CYS A 11 -27.47 10.76 31.67
C CYS A 11 -28.37 9.89 32.53
N THR A 12 -29.03 8.89 31.94
CA THR A 12 -29.82 7.93 32.72
C THR A 12 -28.96 6.72 33.11
N ALA A 13 -28.65 6.66 34.41
CA ALA A 13 -28.62 5.46 35.28
C ALA A 13 -27.29 4.95 35.90
N GLN A 14 -26.09 5.47 35.61
CA GLN A 14 -24.84 4.90 36.19
C GLN A 14 -23.80 5.87 36.76
N SER A 15 -24.03 7.19 36.73
CA SER A 15 -23.05 8.15 37.27
C SER A 15 -23.13 8.25 38.81
N PRO A 16 -21.99 8.23 39.54
CA PRO A 16 -21.98 8.48 40.98
C PRO A 16 -22.65 9.81 41.32
N LYS A 17 -23.54 9.83 42.32
CA LYS A 17 -24.16 11.09 42.78
C LYS A 17 -23.14 11.89 43.59
N ALA A 18 -22.82 13.10 43.13
CA ALA A 18 -21.95 14.02 43.85
C ALA A 18 -22.59 14.43 45.20
N ASN A 19 -21.78 14.49 46.25
CA ASN A 19 -22.19 14.90 47.60
C ASN A 19 -21.30 16.08 48.05
N LEU A 20 -21.74 17.30 47.78
CA LEU A 20 -20.93 18.53 47.91
C LEU A 20 -21.19 19.21 49.26
N LYS A 21 -20.60 18.68 50.34
CA LYS A 21 -20.82 19.19 51.71
C LYS A 21 -19.77 20.21 52.14
N THR A 22 -18.59 20.15 51.54
CA THR A 22 -17.44 21.01 51.87
C THR A 22 -16.92 21.76 50.64
N GLU A 23 -16.08 22.77 50.88
CA GLU A 23 -15.34 23.44 49.80
C GLU A 23 -14.40 22.48 49.07
N VAL A 24 -13.82 21.50 49.77
CA VAL A 24 -12.98 20.46 49.18
C VAL A 24 -13.80 19.54 48.27
N ASP A 25 -15.03 19.16 48.65
CA ASP A 25 -15.92 18.39 47.78
C ASP A 25 -16.28 19.18 46.52
N SER A 26 -16.58 20.47 46.69
CA SER A 26 -16.90 21.39 45.59
C SER A 26 -15.72 21.58 44.65
N LEU A 27 -14.51 21.74 45.19
CA LEU A 27 -13.27 21.82 44.41
C LEU A 27 -12.99 20.51 43.67
N SER A 28 -13.17 19.36 44.32
CA SER A 28 -12.96 18.04 43.71
C SER A 28 -13.91 17.81 42.53
N TYR A 29 -15.18 18.18 42.68
CA TYR A 29 -16.16 18.13 41.60
C TYR A 29 -15.79 19.10 40.46
N ALA A 30 -15.39 20.33 40.79
CA ALA A 30 -14.96 21.33 39.80
C ALA A 30 -13.70 20.89 39.03
N ILE A 31 -12.74 20.24 39.69
CA ILE A 31 -11.55 19.65 39.04
C ILE A 31 -11.99 18.56 38.05
N GLY A 32 -12.90 17.67 38.45
CA GLY A 32 -13.45 16.64 37.57
C GLY A 32 -14.07 17.23 36.32
N MET A 33 -14.95 18.22 36.47
CA MET A 33 -15.58 18.92 35.33
C MET A 33 -14.56 19.67 34.46
N ALA A 34 -13.64 20.42 35.07
CA ALA A 34 -12.65 21.21 34.34
C ALA A 34 -11.67 20.34 33.53
N ARG A 35 -11.49 19.07 33.90
CA ARG A 35 -10.61 18.12 33.20
C ARG A 35 -11.30 17.34 32.08
N THR A 36 -12.57 17.63 31.76
CA THR A 36 -13.26 17.02 30.60
C THR A 36 -13.15 17.84 29.32
N GLU A 37 -12.46 18.98 29.33
CA GLU A 37 -12.27 19.80 28.12
C GLU A 37 -11.59 18.98 27.02
N GLY A 38 -12.17 18.99 25.82
CA GLY A 38 -11.70 18.20 24.66
C GLY A 38 -12.03 16.69 24.71
N LEU A 39 -12.49 16.16 25.85
CA LEU A 39 -12.77 14.73 26.00
C LEU A 39 -13.89 14.26 25.07
N THR A 40 -14.95 15.05 24.90
CA THR A 40 -16.06 14.70 23.98
C THR A 40 -15.56 14.50 22.55
N GLN A 41 -14.70 15.40 22.06
CA GLN A 41 -14.14 15.28 20.73
C GLN A 41 -13.23 14.05 20.60
N TYR A 42 -12.44 13.76 21.64
CA TYR A 42 -11.62 12.56 21.69
C TYR A 42 -12.48 11.28 21.65
N LEU A 43 -13.56 11.21 22.44
CA LEU A 43 -14.47 10.07 22.45
C LEU A 43 -15.10 9.84 21.07
N MET A 44 -15.54 10.91 20.41
CA MET A 44 -16.05 10.84 19.04
C MET A 44 -15.00 10.31 18.05
N GLN A 45 -13.74 10.74 18.17
CA GLN A 45 -12.63 10.22 17.33
C GLN A 45 -12.36 8.73 17.59
N GLN A 46 -12.60 8.23 18.80
CA GLN A 46 -12.52 6.81 19.14
C GLN A 46 -13.79 6.02 18.75
N GLY A 47 -14.79 6.69 18.14
CA GLY A 47 -16.05 6.07 17.74
C GLY A 47 -17.04 5.85 18.89
N VAL A 48 -16.89 6.60 19.99
CA VAL A 48 -17.84 6.64 21.10
C VAL A 48 -18.73 7.87 20.94
N ASP A 49 -19.98 7.64 20.60
CA ASP A 49 -21.06 8.62 20.48
C ASP A 49 -22.06 8.51 21.65
N THR A 50 -23.16 9.26 21.57
CA THR A 50 -24.18 9.32 22.62
C THR A 50 -24.87 7.98 22.86
N THR A 51 -24.90 7.08 21.88
CA THR A 51 -25.52 5.76 21.98
C THR A 51 -24.66 4.75 22.74
N GLN A 52 -23.34 4.96 22.85
CA GLN A 52 -22.43 4.09 23.61
C GLN A 52 -21.94 4.72 24.93
N MET A 53 -22.55 5.85 25.33
CA MET A 53 -22.14 6.59 26.53
C MET A 53 -22.39 5.80 27.82
N ALA A 54 -23.40 4.92 27.84
CA ALA A 54 -23.66 4.06 29.00
C ALA A 54 -22.52 3.05 29.22
N GLU A 55 -22.08 2.39 28.15
CA GLU A 55 -20.94 1.48 28.14
C GLU A 55 -19.64 2.20 28.51
N PHE A 56 -19.44 3.42 27.99
CA PHE A 56 -18.30 4.25 28.35
C PHE A 56 -18.28 4.57 29.86
N ILE A 57 -19.40 5.06 30.42
CA ILE A 57 -19.50 5.39 31.84
C ILE A 57 -19.27 4.15 32.71
N LYS A 58 -19.84 3.00 32.31
CA LYS A 58 -19.60 1.73 32.99
C LYS A 58 -18.11 1.39 33.01
N GLY A 59 -17.44 1.42 31.86
CA GLY A 59 -16.02 1.14 31.74
C GLY A 59 -15.14 2.12 32.53
N PHE A 60 -15.48 3.42 32.50
CA PHE A 60 -14.79 4.46 33.26
C PHE A 60 -14.87 4.20 34.76
N ASN A 61 -16.06 3.91 35.29
CA ASN A 61 -16.24 3.64 36.72
C ASN A 61 -15.53 2.34 37.15
N GLU A 62 -15.62 1.27 36.35
CA GLU A 62 -14.92 0.02 36.63
C GLU A 62 -13.39 0.19 36.62
N GLY A 63 -12.86 0.96 35.66
CA GLY A 63 -11.43 1.28 35.57
C GLY A 63 -10.94 2.17 36.70
N ALA A 64 -11.70 3.21 37.05
CA ALA A 64 -11.35 4.12 38.15
C ALA A 64 -11.32 3.43 39.53
N ALA A 65 -12.10 2.36 39.70
CA ALA A 65 -12.11 1.56 40.93
C ALA A 65 -10.96 0.54 41.02
N LYS A 66 -10.24 0.28 39.92
CA LYS A 66 -9.24 -0.78 39.78
C LYS A 66 -7.84 -0.21 39.60
N THR A 67 -7.19 0.13 40.72
CA THR A 67 -5.92 0.87 40.74
C THR A 67 -4.71 0.04 41.20
N SER A 68 -4.86 -1.27 41.42
CA SER A 68 -3.74 -2.13 41.80
C SER A 68 -2.79 -2.38 40.62
N GLU A 69 -1.55 -2.81 40.89
CA GLU A 69 -0.60 -3.20 39.83
C GLU A 69 -1.14 -4.31 38.93
N LYS A 70 -1.91 -5.25 39.50
CA LYS A 70 -2.56 -6.33 38.75
C LYS A 70 -3.64 -5.79 37.81
N ASP A 71 -4.42 -4.81 38.29
CA ASP A 71 -5.43 -4.15 37.49
C ASP A 71 -4.79 -3.35 36.35
N LEU A 72 -3.71 -2.63 36.63
CA LEU A 72 -2.95 -1.91 35.62
C LEU A 72 -2.45 -2.87 34.53
N ALA A 73 -1.83 -3.99 34.92
CA ALA A 73 -1.36 -5.00 33.97
C ALA A 73 -2.51 -5.58 33.11
N TYR A 74 -3.66 -5.87 33.73
CA TYR A 74 -4.85 -6.37 33.04
C TYR A 74 -5.40 -5.35 32.03
N MET A 75 -5.55 -4.08 32.44
CA MET A 75 -6.05 -3.01 31.58
C MET A 75 -5.07 -2.68 30.44
N THR A 76 -3.77 -2.67 30.70
CA THR A 76 -2.74 -2.54 29.65
C THR A 76 -2.80 -3.70 28.66
N GLY A 77 -3.00 -4.93 29.15
CA GLY A 77 -3.21 -6.11 28.31
C GLY A 77 -4.44 -5.98 27.42
N MET A 78 -5.57 -5.49 27.94
CA MET A 78 -6.76 -5.20 27.15
C MET A 78 -6.51 -4.15 26.07
N GLN A 79 -5.85 -3.04 26.42
CA GLN A 79 -5.56 -1.94 25.49
C GLN A 79 -4.66 -2.41 24.33
N ILE A 80 -3.58 -3.12 24.63
CA ILE A 80 -2.69 -3.69 23.60
C ILE A 80 -3.43 -4.77 22.80
N GLY A 81 -4.23 -5.62 23.45
CA GLY A 81 -5.01 -6.65 22.79
C GLY A 81 -6.03 -6.09 21.78
N GLN A 82 -6.66 -4.95 22.10
CA GLN A 82 -7.54 -4.25 21.17
C GLN A 82 -6.78 -3.66 19.98
N MET A 83 -5.61 -3.05 20.22
CA MET A 83 -4.73 -2.53 19.16
C MET A 83 -4.29 -3.65 18.21
N VAL A 84 -3.71 -4.73 18.74
CA VAL A 84 -3.23 -5.87 17.95
C VAL A 84 -4.41 -6.55 17.25
N GLY A 85 -5.49 -6.84 17.98
CA GLY A 85 -6.60 -7.62 17.47
C GLY A 85 -7.52 -6.90 16.48
N LYS A 86 -7.43 -5.58 16.35
CA LYS A 86 -8.23 -4.77 15.41
C LYS A 86 -7.33 -3.98 14.45
N GLN A 87 -6.60 -3.00 14.97
CA GLN A 87 -5.83 -2.06 14.15
C GLN A 87 -4.73 -2.76 13.35
N TRP A 88 -3.99 -3.69 13.98
CA TRP A 88 -2.91 -4.40 13.26
C TRP A 88 -3.46 -5.42 12.26
N VAL A 89 -4.52 -6.15 12.62
CA VAL A 89 -5.19 -7.07 11.67
C VAL A 89 -5.63 -6.33 10.42
N GLU A 90 -6.35 -5.22 10.60
CA GLU A 90 -6.83 -4.39 9.49
C GLU A 90 -5.66 -3.83 8.67
N GLY A 91 -4.63 -3.31 9.34
CA GLY A 91 -3.44 -2.77 8.68
C GLY A 91 -2.68 -3.81 7.84
N PHE A 92 -2.42 -4.99 8.39
CA PHE A 92 -1.76 -6.07 7.66
C PHE A 92 -2.63 -6.63 6.53
N ASN A 93 -3.94 -6.74 6.72
CA ASN A 93 -4.84 -7.16 5.64
C ASN A 93 -4.79 -6.17 4.47
N GLN A 94 -4.84 -4.86 4.75
CA GLN A 94 -4.69 -3.84 3.70
C GLN A 94 -3.32 -3.88 3.04
N GLN A 95 -2.25 -4.09 3.81
CA GLN A 95 -0.89 -4.13 3.27
C GLN A 95 -0.64 -5.36 2.37
N ILE A 96 -1.16 -6.52 2.75
CA ILE A 96 -0.90 -7.80 2.08
C ILE A 96 -1.90 -8.06 0.94
N PHE A 97 -3.19 -7.82 1.19
CA PHE A 97 -4.29 -8.16 0.28
C PHE A 97 -4.90 -6.92 -0.40
N GLY A 98 -4.57 -5.71 0.04
CA GLY A 98 -5.13 -4.48 -0.52
C GLY A 98 -6.66 -4.43 -0.39
N SER A 99 -7.34 -4.32 -1.52
CA SER A 99 -8.81 -4.33 -1.59
C SER A 99 -9.43 -5.72 -1.68
N ASP A 100 -8.64 -6.80 -1.67
CA ASP A 100 -9.16 -8.17 -1.67
C ASP A 100 -9.67 -8.55 -0.28
N SER A 101 -10.99 -8.51 -0.11
CA SER A 101 -11.68 -8.87 1.14
C SER A 101 -11.91 -10.36 1.32
N THR A 102 -11.54 -11.20 0.35
CA THR A 102 -11.72 -12.66 0.43
C THR A 102 -10.63 -13.34 1.25
N GLN A 103 -9.51 -12.64 1.45
CA GLN A 103 -8.37 -13.11 2.22
C GLN A 103 -8.20 -12.26 3.49
N THR A 104 -7.79 -12.92 4.57
CA THR A 104 -7.51 -12.26 5.84
C THR A 104 -6.44 -13.02 6.59
N ILE A 105 -5.59 -12.32 7.34
CA ILE A 105 -4.70 -12.96 8.28
C ILE A 105 -5.51 -13.59 9.41
N SER A 106 -5.01 -14.70 9.96
CA SER A 106 -5.64 -15.32 11.14
C SER A 106 -5.37 -14.47 12.37
N ARG A 107 -6.42 -13.80 12.86
CA ARG A 107 -6.39 -13.05 14.13
C ARG A 107 -5.92 -13.92 15.29
N GLU A 108 -6.40 -15.16 15.36
CA GLU A 108 -6.03 -16.11 16.42
C GLU A 108 -4.53 -16.42 16.39
N ASN A 109 -3.98 -16.77 15.23
CA ASN A 109 -2.56 -17.09 15.11
C ASN A 109 -1.68 -15.87 15.35
N MET A 110 -2.11 -14.68 14.94
CA MET A 110 -1.38 -13.45 15.21
C MET A 110 -1.33 -13.15 16.71
N LEU A 111 -2.44 -13.32 17.43
CA LEU A 111 -2.47 -13.17 18.89
C LEU A 111 -1.60 -14.23 19.59
N ALA A 112 -1.63 -15.47 19.13
CA ALA A 112 -0.78 -16.54 19.64
C ALA A 112 0.71 -16.21 19.45
N GLY A 113 1.10 -15.74 18.25
CA GLY A 113 2.46 -15.30 17.95
C GLY A 113 2.91 -14.10 18.79
N PHE A 114 2.02 -13.13 18.99
CA PHE A 114 2.28 -11.97 19.86
C PHE A 114 2.56 -12.41 21.31
N ILE A 115 1.72 -13.28 21.88
CA ILE A 115 1.88 -13.81 23.24
C ILE A 115 3.18 -14.64 23.34
N ALA A 116 3.47 -15.48 22.35
CA ALA A 116 4.72 -16.26 22.30
C ALA A 116 5.96 -15.34 22.29
N GLY A 117 5.89 -14.22 21.56
CA GLY A 117 6.97 -13.23 21.48
C GLY A 117 7.25 -12.50 22.80
N ILE A 118 6.21 -12.08 23.52
CA ILE A 118 6.36 -11.36 24.80
C ILE A 118 6.71 -12.28 25.97
N THR A 119 6.24 -13.53 25.94
CA THR A 119 6.53 -14.52 26.99
C THR A 119 7.84 -15.29 26.73
N CYS A 120 8.49 -15.05 25.59
CA CYS A 120 9.62 -15.82 25.09
C CYS A 120 9.35 -17.33 24.99
N LYS A 121 8.08 -17.76 24.99
CA LYS A 121 7.65 -19.15 24.78
C LYS A 121 7.44 -19.37 23.29
N THR A 122 8.54 -19.30 22.55
CA THR A 122 8.47 -19.13 21.10
C THR A 122 8.10 -20.39 20.33
N GLY A 123 8.24 -21.59 20.91
CA GLY A 123 7.66 -22.92 20.57
C GLY A 123 7.70 -23.41 19.11
N VAL A 124 7.29 -22.54 18.19
CA VAL A 124 7.18 -22.67 16.74
C VAL A 124 8.39 -22.06 16.00
N MET A 125 8.89 -20.87 16.38
CA MET A 125 10.01 -20.20 15.68
C MET A 125 10.68 -19.10 16.51
N THR A 126 11.96 -18.81 16.31
CA THR A 126 12.64 -17.69 16.98
C THR A 126 12.13 -16.34 16.49
N LYS A 127 12.44 -15.25 17.22
CA LYS A 127 12.03 -13.88 16.82
C LYS A 127 12.69 -13.46 15.51
N GLU A 128 13.94 -13.85 15.32
CA GLU A 128 14.72 -13.58 14.10
C GLU A 128 14.12 -14.34 12.92
N ALA A 129 13.79 -15.62 13.10
CA ALA A 129 13.14 -16.42 12.07
C ALA A 129 11.74 -15.89 11.73
N ALA A 130 10.97 -15.47 12.74
CA ALA A 130 9.65 -14.85 12.54
C ALA A 130 9.75 -13.55 11.73
N THR A 131 10.75 -12.71 12.01
CA THR A 131 10.98 -11.44 11.29
C THR A 131 11.32 -11.69 9.82
N THR A 132 12.21 -12.65 9.56
CA THR A 132 12.57 -13.06 8.19
C THR A 132 11.38 -13.65 7.45
N TYR A 133 10.67 -14.59 8.08
CA TYR A 133 9.48 -15.22 7.50
C TYR A 133 8.38 -14.20 7.22
N MET A 134 8.16 -13.25 8.12
CA MET A 134 7.18 -12.18 7.91
C MET A 134 7.55 -11.36 6.66
N ARG A 135 8.80 -10.90 6.54
CA ARG A 135 9.27 -10.12 5.38
C ARG A 135 9.10 -10.89 4.07
N GLU A 136 9.60 -12.12 4.01
CA GLU A 136 9.58 -12.94 2.79
C GLU A 136 8.18 -13.48 2.47
N GLY A 137 7.44 -13.86 3.50
CA GLY A 137 6.07 -14.35 3.40
C GLY A 137 5.12 -13.27 2.91
N MET A 138 5.21 -12.04 3.43
CA MET A 138 4.39 -10.93 2.96
C MET A 138 4.65 -10.61 1.48
N GLU A 139 5.92 -10.51 1.08
CA GLU A 139 6.29 -10.31 -0.33
C GLU A 139 5.76 -11.43 -1.23
N SER A 140 5.98 -12.69 -0.83
CA SER A 140 5.52 -13.85 -1.62
C SER A 140 4.00 -13.96 -1.70
N ILE A 141 3.28 -13.70 -0.60
CA ILE A 141 1.80 -13.71 -0.59
C ILE A 141 1.28 -12.59 -1.47
N LYS A 142 1.84 -11.38 -1.36
CA LYS A 142 1.45 -10.24 -2.18
C LYS A 142 1.69 -10.53 -3.67
N GLU A 143 2.85 -11.05 -4.03
CA GLU A 143 3.17 -11.41 -5.42
C GLU A 143 2.18 -12.44 -5.97
N LYS A 144 1.87 -13.50 -5.21
CA LYS A 144 0.88 -14.51 -5.60
C LYS A 144 -0.52 -13.93 -5.73
N ALA A 145 -0.93 -13.06 -4.80
CA ALA A 145 -2.23 -12.40 -4.85
C ALA A 145 -2.35 -11.52 -6.11
N LEU A 146 -1.30 -10.75 -6.44
CA LEU A 146 -1.26 -9.96 -7.67
C LEU A 146 -1.28 -10.86 -8.91
N ALA A 147 -0.53 -11.96 -8.92
CA ALA A 147 -0.53 -12.91 -10.03
C ALA A 147 -1.92 -13.51 -10.28
N VAL A 148 -2.67 -13.85 -9.23
CA VAL A 148 -4.06 -14.32 -9.36
C VAL A 148 -4.98 -13.20 -9.83
N LYS A 149 -4.92 -12.03 -9.18
CA LYS A 149 -5.79 -10.87 -9.48
C LYS A 149 -5.62 -10.37 -10.92
N TYR A 150 -4.40 -10.43 -11.45
CA TYR A 150 -4.06 -9.93 -12.79
C TYR A 150 -3.73 -11.07 -13.77
N ALA A 151 -4.19 -12.30 -13.49
CA ALA A 151 -3.99 -13.45 -14.36
C ALA A 151 -4.52 -13.20 -15.78
N ASP A 152 -5.70 -12.59 -15.90
CA ASP A 152 -6.29 -12.25 -17.20
C ASP A 152 -5.43 -11.23 -17.95
N ASN A 153 -4.95 -10.17 -17.29
CA ASN A 153 -4.07 -9.16 -17.92
C ASN A 153 -2.76 -9.78 -18.42
N LYS A 154 -2.19 -10.72 -17.64
CA LYS A 154 -1.01 -11.48 -18.07
C LYS A 154 -1.32 -12.32 -19.30
N ALA A 155 -2.41 -13.08 -19.28
CA ALA A 155 -2.83 -13.95 -20.38
C ALA A 155 -3.15 -13.16 -21.66
N GLU A 156 -3.82 -12.01 -21.54
CA GLU A 156 -4.11 -11.10 -22.65
C GLU A 156 -2.82 -10.56 -23.29
N GLY A 157 -1.84 -10.15 -22.47
CA GLY A 157 -0.53 -9.71 -22.95
C GLY A 157 0.26 -10.80 -23.67
N GLU A 158 0.32 -12.00 -23.08
CA GLU A 158 0.98 -13.17 -23.69
C GLU A 158 0.32 -13.56 -25.01
N LYS A 159 -1.02 -13.57 -25.06
CA LYS A 159 -1.77 -13.81 -26.30
C LYS A 159 -1.48 -12.74 -27.34
N PHE A 160 -1.51 -11.46 -26.96
CA PHE A 160 -1.20 -10.35 -27.86
C PHE A 160 0.19 -10.55 -28.50
N LEU A 161 1.22 -10.87 -27.72
CA LEU A 161 2.57 -11.09 -28.23
C LEU A 161 2.65 -12.35 -29.12
N ALA A 162 1.93 -13.41 -28.76
CA ALA A 162 1.87 -14.64 -29.57
C ALA A 162 1.24 -14.41 -30.95
N ASP A 163 0.24 -13.53 -31.03
CA ASP A 163 -0.39 -13.13 -32.29
C ASP A 163 0.50 -12.13 -33.06
N ASN A 164 1.13 -11.20 -32.34
CA ASN A 164 1.90 -10.11 -32.93
C ASN A 164 3.19 -10.57 -33.61
N LYS A 165 3.86 -11.60 -33.10
CA LYS A 165 5.09 -12.15 -33.72
C LYS A 165 4.89 -12.67 -35.16
N GLY A 166 3.65 -12.98 -35.55
CA GLY A 166 3.32 -13.43 -36.91
C GLY A 166 3.04 -12.30 -37.90
N LYS A 167 2.99 -11.05 -37.44
CA LYS A 167 2.70 -9.89 -38.30
C LYS A 167 3.91 -9.48 -39.13
N GLU A 168 3.62 -8.94 -40.32
CA GLU A 168 4.66 -8.48 -41.24
C GLU A 168 5.54 -7.38 -40.62
N GLY A 169 6.86 -7.60 -40.72
CA GLY A 169 7.89 -6.68 -40.24
C GLY A 169 8.16 -6.76 -38.74
N VAL A 170 7.46 -7.63 -37.99
CA VAL A 170 7.75 -7.87 -36.57
C VAL A 170 8.88 -8.88 -36.44
N VAL A 171 9.89 -8.53 -35.64
CA VAL A 171 11.03 -9.38 -35.28
C VAL A 171 10.97 -9.66 -33.79
N THR A 172 11.27 -10.90 -33.39
CA THR A 172 11.34 -11.31 -31.97
C THR A 172 12.79 -11.63 -31.60
N THR A 173 13.28 -11.05 -30.52
CA THR A 173 14.62 -11.34 -29.99
C THR A 173 14.61 -12.56 -29.06
N PRO A 174 15.78 -13.12 -28.69
CA PRO A 174 15.84 -14.23 -27.74
C PRO A 174 15.26 -13.93 -26.35
N SER A 175 15.23 -12.66 -25.93
CA SER A 175 14.63 -12.25 -24.64
C SER A 175 13.11 -12.21 -24.69
N GLY A 176 12.52 -12.30 -25.89
CA GLY A 176 11.09 -12.16 -26.13
C GLY A 176 10.63 -10.74 -26.47
N LEU A 177 11.53 -9.75 -26.49
CA LEU A 177 11.23 -8.43 -27.04
C LEU A 177 10.80 -8.57 -28.50
N GLN A 178 9.69 -7.94 -28.86
CA GLN A 178 9.28 -7.82 -30.25
C GLN A 178 9.43 -6.37 -30.70
N TYR A 179 9.84 -6.17 -31.94
CA TYR A 179 9.91 -4.83 -32.52
C TYR A 179 9.59 -4.83 -34.00
N LYS A 180 9.19 -3.68 -34.51
CA LYS A 180 8.99 -3.39 -35.92
C LYS A 180 9.71 -2.09 -36.26
N ILE A 181 10.52 -2.12 -37.32
CA ILE A 181 11.20 -0.94 -37.83
C ILE A 181 10.21 -0.13 -38.67
N ILE A 182 9.90 1.09 -38.24
CA ILE A 182 9.06 2.03 -39.00
C ILE A 182 9.93 2.87 -39.93
N THR A 183 11.00 3.45 -39.37
CA THR A 183 12.04 4.16 -40.10
C THR A 183 13.39 3.63 -39.67
N LYS A 184 14.23 3.23 -40.64
CA LYS A 184 15.61 2.80 -40.37
C LYS A 184 16.53 4.03 -40.38
N GLY A 185 17.12 4.33 -39.24
CA GLY A 185 18.16 5.34 -39.10
C GLY A 185 19.50 4.88 -39.68
N THR A 186 20.42 5.83 -39.83
CA THR A 186 21.76 5.61 -40.39
C THR A 186 22.88 6.10 -39.47
N GLY A 187 22.54 6.58 -38.28
CA GLY A 187 23.52 7.06 -37.30
C GLY A 187 24.15 5.94 -36.48
N GLU A 188 24.96 6.33 -35.50
CA GLU A 188 25.61 5.41 -34.57
C GLU A 188 24.57 4.65 -33.72
N ILE A 189 24.92 3.43 -33.31
CA ILE A 189 24.12 2.65 -32.37
C ILE A 189 24.62 2.98 -30.94
N PRO A 190 23.76 3.43 -30.02
CA PRO A 190 24.16 3.74 -28.65
C PRO A 190 24.73 2.53 -27.90
N ALA A 191 25.71 2.77 -27.02
CA ALA A 191 26.05 1.81 -25.98
C ALA A 191 25.00 1.86 -24.85
N ASP A 192 24.92 0.84 -24.02
CA ASP A 192 24.01 0.78 -22.87
C ASP A 192 24.27 1.91 -21.84
N THR A 193 25.51 2.39 -21.74
CA THR A 193 25.91 3.51 -20.88
C THR A 193 25.64 4.89 -21.49
N SER A 194 25.29 4.96 -22.78
CA SER A 194 25.05 6.20 -23.49
C SER A 194 23.83 6.94 -22.94
N LYS A 195 23.91 8.27 -22.97
CA LYS A 195 22.78 9.16 -22.73
C LYS A 195 22.12 9.42 -24.08
N VAL A 196 20.85 9.04 -24.23
CA VAL A 196 20.10 9.10 -25.49
C VAL A 196 18.95 10.09 -25.39
N LYS A 197 18.67 10.77 -26.51
CA LYS A 197 17.53 11.65 -26.66
C LYS A 197 16.48 10.98 -27.54
N VAL A 198 15.26 10.87 -27.04
CA VAL A 198 14.18 10.12 -27.70
C VAL A 198 12.88 10.92 -27.73
N ASN A 199 12.10 10.74 -28.79
CA ASN A 199 10.66 10.92 -28.69
C ASN A 199 10.00 9.57 -28.50
N TYR A 200 8.93 9.51 -27.72
CA TYR A 200 8.19 8.27 -27.54
C TYR A 200 6.73 8.47 -27.16
N LYS A 201 5.96 7.42 -27.40
CA LYS A 201 4.59 7.25 -26.91
C LYS A 201 4.42 5.83 -26.41
N GLY A 202 4.05 5.68 -25.14
CA GLY A 202 3.78 4.40 -24.48
C GLY A 202 2.28 4.16 -24.32
N THR A 203 1.80 3.01 -24.78
CA THR A 203 0.40 2.58 -24.66
C THR A 203 0.30 1.16 -24.11
N LEU A 204 -0.82 0.87 -23.45
CA LEU A 204 -1.24 -0.50 -23.15
C LEU A 204 -1.77 -1.18 -24.42
N ILE A 205 -1.97 -2.50 -24.37
CA ILE A 205 -2.51 -3.29 -25.49
C ILE A 205 -3.92 -2.88 -25.90
N ASP A 206 -4.67 -2.23 -25.01
CA ASP A 206 -6.01 -1.69 -25.28
C ASP A 206 -5.97 -0.28 -25.91
N GLY A 207 -4.78 0.27 -26.15
CA GLY A 207 -4.57 1.60 -26.72
C GLY A 207 -4.54 2.75 -25.70
N THR A 208 -4.76 2.48 -24.41
CA THR A 208 -4.63 3.48 -23.35
C THR A 208 -3.20 4.03 -23.30
N GLU A 209 -3.03 5.31 -23.61
CA GLU A 209 -1.75 5.98 -23.47
C GLU A 209 -1.45 6.28 -22.00
N PHE A 210 -0.27 5.86 -21.53
CA PHE A 210 0.18 6.07 -20.15
C PHE A 210 1.35 7.05 -20.02
N ASP A 211 2.12 7.25 -21.10
CA ASP A 211 3.22 8.22 -21.14
C ASP A 211 3.53 8.65 -22.58
N SER A 212 3.91 9.91 -22.78
CA SER A 212 4.21 10.46 -24.11
C SER A 212 5.08 11.70 -24.00
N SER A 213 6.23 11.71 -24.68
CA SER A 213 7.05 12.92 -24.82
C SER A 213 6.39 13.95 -25.73
N TYR A 214 5.61 13.49 -26.72
CA TYR A 214 4.90 14.37 -27.64
C TYR A 214 3.89 15.27 -26.91
N LYS A 215 3.22 14.75 -25.87
CA LYS A 215 2.32 15.58 -25.03
C LYS A 215 3.06 16.68 -24.27
N ARG A 216 4.35 16.51 -24.02
CA ARG A 216 5.21 17.50 -23.35
C ARG A 216 5.88 18.47 -24.33
N ASN A 217 5.73 18.27 -25.64
CA ASN A 217 6.37 19.03 -26.71
C ASN A 217 7.91 19.11 -26.63
N GLU A 218 8.54 18.17 -25.93
CA GLU A 218 10.00 18.08 -25.84
C GLU A 218 10.47 16.61 -25.82
N PRO A 219 11.59 16.27 -26.49
CA PRO A 219 12.17 14.94 -26.39
C PRO A 219 12.69 14.67 -24.99
N ALA A 220 12.58 13.43 -24.54
CA ALA A 220 13.11 13.01 -23.24
C ALA A 220 14.54 12.50 -23.39
N THR A 221 15.33 12.71 -22.33
CA THR A 221 16.71 12.20 -22.27
C THR A 221 16.83 11.14 -21.19
N PHE A 222 17.38 9.98 -21.55
CA PHE A 222 17.58 8.85 -20.64
C PHE A 222 19.00 8.31 -20.75
N ARG A 223 19.46 7.60 -19.72
CA ARG A 223 20.58 6.65 -19.89
C ARG A 223 20.00 5.31 -20.33
N ALA A 224 20.58 4.71 -21.37
CA ALA A 224 20.02 3.49 -21.94
C ALA A 224 19.94 2.32 -20.94
N ASN A 225 20.81 2.27 -19.92
CA ASN A 225 20.79 1.28 -18.84
C ASN A 225 19.97 1.68 -17.60
N GLN A 226 19.26 2.81 -17.62
CA GLN A 226 18.41 3.28 -16.51
C GLN A 226 16.92 3.32 -16.87
N VAL A 227 16.53 2.54 -17.86
CA VAL A 227 15.15 2.34 -18.31
C VAL A 227 14.77 0.87 -18.18
N ILE A 228 13.52 0.52 -18.48
CA ILE A 228 13.08 -0.88 -18.47
C ILE A 228 13.92 -1.73 -19.43
N LYS A 229 14.11 -3.03 -19.10
CA LYS A 229 15.04 -3.92 -19.83
C LYS A 229 14.77 -3.97 -21.33
N GLY A 230 13.50 -3.98 -21.74
CA GLY A 230 13.13 -3.99 -23.15
C GLY A 230 13.54 -2.72 -23.90
N TRP A 231 13.53 -1.57 -23.22
CA TRP A 231 14.05 -0.32 -23.78
C TRP A 231 15.57 -0.34 -23.87
N THR A 232 16.28 -0.80 -22.83
CA THR A 232 17.74 -0.94 -22.85
C THR A 232 18.18 -1.79 -24.03
N GLU A 233 17.55 -2.96 -24.21
CA GLU A 233 17.82 -3.86 -25.33
C GLU A 233 17.56 -3.17 -26.67
N ALA A 234 16.37 -2.59 -26.87
CA ALA A 234 16.00 -1.93 -28.12
C ALA A 234 16.97 -0.78 -28.49
N LEU A 235 17.26 0.11 -27.54
CA LEU A 235 18.11 1.29 -27.77
C LEU A 235 19.53 0.90 -28.21
N THR A 236 20.06 -0.22 -27.72
CA THR A 236 21.38 -0.75 -28.11
C THR A 236 21.39 -1.50 -29.44
N MET A 237 20.24 -1.61 -30.11
CA MET A 237 20.11 -2.15 -31.48
C MET A 237 19.65 -1.10 -32.49
N MET A 238 19.09 0.01 -32.03
CA MET A 238 18.54 1.08 -32.85
C MET A 238 19.64 2.05 -33.32
N PRO A 239 19.89 2.18 -34.64
CA PRO A 239 20.71 3.29 -35.15
C PRO A 239 20.04 4.63 -34.87
N VAL A 240 20.81 5.67 -34.54
CA VAL A 240 20.29 7.04 -34.43
C VAL A 240 19.57 7.46 -35.71
N GLY A 241 18.43 8.15 -35.55
CA GLY A 241 17.49 8.50 -36.60
C GLY A 241 16.42 7.43 -36.86
N SER A 242 16.44 6.30 -36.14
CA SER A 242 15.44 5.25 -36.28
C SER A 242 14.15 5.59 -35.55
N LYS A 243 13.04 5.13 -36.12
CA LYS A 243 11.74 5.06 -35.45
C LYS A 243 11.26 3.61 -35.43
N TRP A 244 11.09 3.03 -34.25
CA TRP A 244 10.66 1.65 -34.05
C TRP A 244 9.37 1.61 -33.24
N GLU A 245 8.55 0.61 -33.50
CA GLU A 245 7.48 0.18 -32.60
C GLU A 245 7.98 -1.03 -31.81
N LEU A 246 7.93 -0.96 -30.49
CA LEU A 246 8.37 -1.99 -29.55
C LEU A 246 7.15 -2.60 -28.88
N TYR A 247 7.15 -3.92 -28.73
CA TYR A 247 6.16 -4.67 -27.94
C TYR A 247 6.91 -5.44 -26.87
N ILE A 248 6.79 -4.97 -25.64
CA ILE A 248 7.66 -5.33 -24.54
C ILE A 248 6.89 -6.26 -23.60
N PRO A 249 7.29 -7.55 -23.47
CA PRO A 249 6.69 -8.47 -22.52
C PRO A 249 6.89 -7.97 -21.09
N GLN A 250 5.99 -8.40 -20.21
CA GLN A 250 5.96 -7.95 -18.82
C GLN A 250 7.29 -8.16 -18.06
N ASP A 251 8.02 -9.25 -18.35
CA ASP A 251 9.32 -9.57 -17.74
C ASP A 251 10.45 -8.61 -18.15
N LEU A 252 10.29 -7.93 -19.30
CA LEU A 252 11.19 -6.89 -19.79
C LEU A 252 10.68 -5.46 -19.46
N ALA A 253 9.53 -5.37 -18.80
CA ALA A 253 8.89 -4.14 -18.35
C ALA A 253 8.83 -4.06 -16.82
N TYR A 254 7.64 -3.91 -16.23
CA TYR A 254 7.43 -3.73 -14.78
C TYR A 254 7.09 -5.03 -14.02
N GLY A 255 6.96 -6.16 -14.71
CA GLY A 255 6.66 -7.44 -14.08
C GLY A 255 5.33 -7.44 -13.33
N GLY A 256 5.25 -8.23 -12.24
CA GLY A 256 4.11 -8.26 -11.33
C GLY A 256 3.97 -7.07 -10.38
N LYS A 257 4.79 -6.01 -10.53
CA LYS A 257 4.79 -4.87 -9.60
C LYS A 257 3.71 -3.86 -9.96
N GLU A 258 3.09 -3.29 -8.94
CA GLU A 258 2.23 -2.12 -9.11
C GLU A 258 3.08 -0.86 -9.28
N THR A 259 2.78 -0.06 -10.31
CA THR A 259 3.51 1.19 -10.61
C THR A 259 2.83 2.44 -10.06
N GLY A 260 1.63 2.30 -9.47
CA GLY A 260 0.82 3.41 -8.97
C GLY A 260 0.10 4.23 -10.06
N GLY A 261 0.25 3.85 -11.33
CA GLY A 261 -0.39 4.51 -12.47
C GLY A 261 -1.33 3.60 -13.25
N GLN A 262 -1.51 3.90 -14.54
CA GLN A 262 -2.37 3.14 -15.45
C GLN A 262 -1.81 1.74 -15.79
N ILE A 263 -0.51 1.53 -15.58
CA ILE A 263 0.15 0.25 -15.88
C ILE A 263 -0.15 -0.75 -14.76
N LYS A 264 -0.99 -1.74 -15.08
CA LYS A 264 -1.32 -2.85 -14.20
C LYS A 264 -0.16 -3.86 -14.13
N PRO A 265 -0.04 -4.64 -13.04
CA PRO A 265 0.87 -5.77 -12.96
C PRO A 265 0.72 -6.72 -14.17
N PHE A 266 1.85 -7.21 -14.67
CA PHE A 266 1.97 -8.12 -15.82
C PHE A 266 1.54 -7.55 -17.17
N SER A 267 1.39 -6.22 -17.29
CA SER A 267 1.05 -5.61 -18.58
C SER A 267 2.19 -5.72 -19.59
N THR A 268 1.82 -6.12 -20.82
CA THR A 268 2.63 -5.91 -22.02
C THR A 268 2.53 -4.44 -22.42
N LEU A 269 3.67 -3.83 -22.76
CA LEU A 269 3.73 -2.41 -23.14
C LEU A 269 4.04 -2.26 -24.62
N ILE A 270 3.40 -1.30 -25.26
CA ILE A 270 3.68 -0.92 -26.65
C ILE A 270 4.32 0.46 -26.62
N PHE A 271 5.45 0.61 -27.30
CA PHE A 271 6.10 1.91 -27.44
C PHE A 271 6.38 2.23 -28.90
N GLU A 272 5.99 3.42 -29.32
CA GLU A 272 6.61 4.05 -30.48
C GLU A 272 7.81 4.84 -29.98
N VAL A 273 9.01 4.55 -30.47
CA VAL A 273 10.27 5.20 -30.05
C VAL A 273 11.02 5.73 -31.26
N GLU A 274 11.33 7.01 -31.23
CA GLU A 274 12.20 7.68 -32.19
C GLU A 274 13.51 8.07 -31.49
N LEU A 275 14.62 7.47 -31.92
CA LEU A 275 15.95 7.77 -31.38
C LEU A 275 16.53 8.98 -32.11
N VAL A 276 16.49 10.14 -31.46
CA VAL A 276 16.90 11.42 -32.04
C VAL A 276 18.42 11.58 -32.05
N GLY A 277 19.10 11.10 -31.01
CA GLY A 277 20.56 11.22 -30.92
C GLY A 277 21.16 10.67 -29.62
N ILE A 278 22.49 10.72 -29.57
CA ILE A 278 23.30 10.40 -28.39
C ILE A 278 23.90 11.71 -27.87
N GLU A 279 23.66 12.01 -26.59
CA GLU A 279 24.33 13.11 -25.91
C GLU A 279 25.74 12.66 -25.49
N LYS A 280 26.73 13.50 -25.79
CA LYS A 280 28.15 13.29 -25.43
C LYS A 280 28.43 13.77 -24.01
#